data_AF-A0A9P0EN97-F1
#
_entry.id   AF-A0A9P0EN97-F1
#
_cell.length_a   1.000
_cell.length_b   1.000
_cell.length_c   1.000
_cell.angle_alpha   90.00
_cell.angle_beta   90.00
_cell.angle_gamma   90.00
#
_symmetry.space_group_name_H-M   'P 1'
#
loop_
_entity.id
_entity.type
_entity.pdbx_description
1 polymer ?
#
loop_
_entity_poly.entity_id
_entity_poly.type
_entity_poly.pdbx_seq_one_letter_code
_entity_poly.pdbx_strand_id
1 'polypeptide(L)'
;MGKHQRKRARSRRKKANFSNAPAEVIDQIMSFIPRPGLVNLYLVNKSLRSYAEPFLYSTVVLEWTRYQPPPIINLLQTLLRRPELLAFIRTLVLQGNEPLDVELPSLKPTGYRVQSYMPIIQKLKLPFTDIWVQKLRDASRKPPT
;
A
#
# COMPACT_ATOMS: atom_id res chain seq x y z
N MET A 1 65.61 27.98 -7.90
CA MET A 1 65.10 26.78 -7.20
C MET A 1 63.61 26.93 -6.91
N GLY A 2 62.74 26.52 -7.85
CA GLY A 2 61.28 26.66 -7.73
C GLY A 2 60.64 25.44 -7.08
N LYS A 3 60.07 25.59 -5.88
CA LYS A 3 59.32 24.52 -5.21
C LYS A 3 57.91 24.44 -5.82
N HIS A 4 57.71 23.49 -6.73
CA HIS A 4 56.37 23.09 -7.19
C HIS A 4 55.68 22.28 -6.08
N GLN A 5 54.85 22.95 -5.27
CA GLN A 5 53.87 22.28 -4.42
C GLN A 5 52.69 21.80 -5.27
N ARG A 6 52.68 20.50 -5.59
CA ARG A 6 51.48 19.82 -6.12
C ARG A 6 50.43 19.74 -5.01
N LYS A 7 49.48 20.68 -5.00
CA LYS A 7 48.22 20.54 -4.24
C LYS A 7 47.41 19.41 -4.85
N ARG A 8 47.45 18.22 -4.25
CA ARG A 8 46.52 17.13 -4.56
C ARG A 8 45.13 17.56 -4.07
N ALA A 9 44.27 17.96 -4.99
CA ALA A 9 42.85 18.12 -4.73
C ALA A 9 42.30 16.74 -4.29
N ARG A 10 42.04 16.56 -3.00
CA ARG A 10 41.26 15.43 -2.51
C ARG A 10 39.84 15.63 -3.02
N SER A 11 39.52 15.01 -4.14
CA SER A 11 38.14 14.84 -4.59
C SER A 11 37.37 14.20 -3.44
N ARG A 12 36.47 14.97 -2.81
CA ARG A 12 35.51 14.45 -1.84
C ARG A 12 34.65 13.45 -2.63
N ARG A 13 34.98 12.16 -2.54
CA ARG A 13 34.07 11.08 -2.97
C ARG A 13 32.75 11.34 -2.23
N LYS A 14 31.74 11.83 -2.96
CA LYS A 14 30.36 11.83 -2.45
C LYS A 14 30.08 10.40 -2.03
N LYS A 15 29.68 10.19 -0.78
CA LYS A 15 29.27 8.85 -0.33
C LYS A 15 28.19 8.37 -1.29
N ALA A 16 28.44 7.26 -1.96
CA ALA A 16 27.42 6.63 -2.79
C ALA A 16 26.25 6.30 -1.87
N ASN A 17 25.09 6.86 -2.18
CA ASN A 17 23.84 6.61 -1.47
C ASN A 17 22.85 6.07 -2.49
N PHE A 18 22.02 5.13 -2.08
CA PHE A 18 21.00 4.52 -2.91
C PHE A 18 20.10 5.58 -3.57
N SER A 19 19.74 6.63 -2.81
CA SER A 19 18.92 7.76 -3.28
C SER A 19 19.59 8.67 -4.33
N ASN A 20 20.88 8.46 -4.65
CA ASN A 20 21.58 9.23 -5.68
C ASN A 20 21.50 8.55 -7.07
N ALA A 21 20.96 7.33 -7.16
CA ALA A 21 20.74 6.67 -8.43
C ALA A 21 19.53 7.29 -9.18
N PRO A 22 19.49 7.22 -10.52
CA PRO A 22 18.30 7.59 -11.29
C PRO A 22 17.08 6.79 -10.84
N ALA A 23 15.89 7.40 -10.95
CA ALA A 23 14.65 6.79 -10.49
C ALA A 23 14.37 5.46 -11.21
N GLU A 24 14.68 5.39 -12.51
CA GLU A 24 14.48 4.19 -13.32
C GLU A 24 15.31 3.01 -12.83
N VAL A 25 16.54 3.28 -12.37
CA VAL A 25 17.43 2.27 -11.80
C VAL A 25 16.89 1.78 -10.46
N ILE A 26 16.41 2.69 -9.63
CA ILE A 26 15.80 2.34 -8.34
C ILE A 26 14.54 1.51 -8.56
N ASP A 27 13.67 1.91 -9.47
CA ASP A 27 12.43 1.21 -9.79
C ASP A 27 12.71 -0.19 -10.35
N GLN A 28 13.70 -0.31 -11.23
CA GLN A 28 14.14 -1.61 -11.75
C GLN A 28 14.65 -2.51 -10.61
N ILE A 29 15.50 -2.00 -9.71
CA ILE A 29 15.95 -2.76 -8.54
C ILE A 29 14.75 -3.22 -7.71
N MET A 30 13.83 -2.30 -7.36
CA MET A 30 12.66 -2.63 -6.54
C MET A 30 11.76 -3.69 -7.19
N SER A 31 11.63 -3.67 -8.53
CA SER A 31 10.84 -4.66 -9.27
C SER A 31 11.37 -6.10 -9.17
N PHE A 32 12.66 -6.27 -8.89
CA PHE A 32 13.28 -7.59 -8.70
C PHE A 32 13.24 -8.09 -7.25
N ILE A 33 12.83 -7.24 -6.31
CA ILE A 33 12.79 -7.60 -4.89
C ILE A 33 11.48 -8.33 -4.59
N PRO A 34 11.52 -9.55 -4.03
CA PRO A 34 10.32 -10.26 -3.65
C PRO A 34 9.58 -9.51 -2.53
N ARG A 35 8.26 -9.71 -2.42
CA ARG A 35 7.40 -9.00 -1.46
C ARG A 35 7.94 -8.97 -0.01
N PRO A 36 8.48 -10.05 0.58
CA PRO A 36 9.07 -10.00 1.92
C PRO A 36 10.27 -9.03 2.01
N GLY A 37 11.10 -8.96 0.97
CA GLY A 37 12.20 -8.01 0.89
C GLY A 37 11.70 -6.57 0.80
N LEU A 38 10.65 -6.31 0.03
CA LEU A 38 10.02 -5.00 -0.05
C LEU A 38 9.42 -4.55 1.30
N VAL A 39 8.83 -5.49 2.06
CA VAL A 39 8.34 -5.22 3.43
C VAL A 39 9.51 -4.84 4.35
N ASN A 40 10.63 -5.55 4.26
CA ASN A 40 11.82 -5.20 5.05
C ASN A 40 12.30 -3.78 4.71
N LEU A 41 12.42 -3.43 3.42
CA LEU A 41 12.80 -2.07 3.01
C LEU A 41 11.83 -0.99 3.51
N TYR A 42 10.53 -1.28 3.49
CA TYR A 42 9.48 -0.39 4.00
C TYR A 42 9.63 -0.06 5.50
N LEU A 43 10.23 -0.97 6.27
CA LEU A 43 10.41 -0.83 7.72
C LEU A 43 11.73 -0.16 8.12
N VAL A 44 12.76 -0.16 7.26
CA VAL A 44 14.11 0.33 7.60
C VAL A 44 14.15 1.85 7.81
N ASN A 45 13.72 2.64 6.82
CA ASN A 45 13.72 4.10 6.92
C ASN A 45 12.73 4.76 5.95
N LYS A 46 12.46 6.06 6.15
CA LYS A 46 11.48 6.83 5.35
C LYS A 46 11.79 6.88 3.85
N SER A 47 13.07 6.92 3.45
CA SER A 47 13.45 6.95 2.04
C SER A 47 13.24 5.60 1.36
N LEU A 48 13.64 4.51 2.00
CA LEU A 48 13.39 3.16 1.47
C LEU A 48 11.90 2.84 1.47
N ARG A 49 11.14 3.34 2.46
CA ARG A 49 9.68 3.29 2.46
C ARG A 49 9.08 3.93 1.22
N SER A 50 9.48 5.15 0.84
CA SER A 50 8.91 5.82 -0.33
C SER A 50 9.20 5.07 -1.64
N TYR A 51 10.32 4.35 -1.72
CA TYR A 51 10.64 3.52 -2.89
C TYR A 51 9.91 2.17 -2.88
N ALA A 52 9.67 1.56 -1.72
CA ALA A 52 9.01 0.26 -1.62
C ALA A 52 7.48 0.35 -1.71
N GLU A 53 6.87 1.45 -1.26
CA GLU A 53 5.41 1.64 -1.23
C GLU A 53 4.73 1.41 -2.58
N PRO A 54 5.19 1.99 -3.71
CA PRO A 54 4.56 1.76 -5.01
C PRO A 54 4.50 0.29 -5.42
N PHE A 55 5.52 -0.50 -5.04
CA PHE A 55 5.61 -1.92 -5.37
C PHE A 55 4.77 -2.78 -4.43
N LEU A 56 4.74 -2.45 -3.14
CA LEU A 56 3.93 -3.17 -2.14
C LEU A 56 2.42 -3.01 -2.37
N TYR A 57 2.02 -1.80 -2.79
CA TYR A 57 0.62 -1.47 -3.06
C TYR A 57 0.22 -1.63 -4.53
N SER A 58 1.15 -1.99 -5.44
CA SER A 58 0.84 -2.19 -6.86
C SER A 58 -0.25 -3.24 -7.07
N THR A 59 -0.15 -4.34 -6.32
CA THR A 59 -1.11 -5.43 -6.30
C THR A 59 -1.54 -5.67 -4.86
N VAL A 60 -2.84 -5.51 -4.63
CA VAL A 60 -3.48 -5.78 -3.35
C VAL A 60 -4.26 -7.08 -3.51
N VAL A 61 -3.86 -8.10 -2.75
CA VAL A 61 -4.58 -9.37 -2.68
C VAL A 61 -5.38 -9.39 -1.38
N LEU A 62 -6.69 -9.56 -1.51
CA LEU A 62 -7.62 -9.69 -0.41
C LEU A 62 -8.06 -11.14 -0.35
N GLU A 63 -7.40 -11.88 0.54
CA GLU A 63 -7.70 -13.28 0.77
C GLU A 63 -8.87 -13.43 1.73
N TRP A 64 -9.76 -14.41 1.50
CA TRP A 64 -10.77 -14.81 2.48
C TRP A 64 -10.93 -16.32 2.56
N THR A 65 -11.43 -16.74 3.72
CA THR A 65 -11.85 -18.11 4.02
C THR A 65 -13.24 -18.07 4.65
N ARG A 66 -13.87 -19.25 4.85
CA ARG A 66 -15.15 -19.35 5.56
C ARG A 66 -15.16 -18.70 6.95
N TYR A 67 -13.99 -18.59 7.59
CA TYR A 67 -13.84 -18.04 8.94
C TYR A 67 -13.28 -16.63 8.97
N GLN A 68 -12.70 -16.19 7.86
CA GLN A 68 -12.01 -14.91 7.78
C GLN A 68 -12.49 -14.20 6.52
N PRO A 69 -13.44 -13.25 6.66
CA PRO A 69 -13.90 -12.47 5.53
C PRO A 69 -12.78 -11.61 4.94
N PRO A 70 -12.89 -11.19 3.67
CA PRO A 70 -11.82 -10.43 3.03
C PRO A 70 -11.61 -9.10 3.77
N PRO A 71 -10.36 -8.66 3.99
CA PRO A 71 -10.06 -7.47 4.79
C PRO A 71 -10.30 -6.16 4.02
N ILE A 72 -11.39 -6.08 3.25
CA ILE A 72 -11.78 -4.91 2.44
C ILE A 72 -11.95 -3.69 3.33
N ILE A 73 -12.51 -3.84 4.52
CA ILE A 73 -12.70 -2.75 5.45
C ILE A 73 -11.35 -2.16 5.90
N ASN A 74 -10.37 -3.01 6.20
CA ASN A 74 -9.02 -2.56 6.57
C ASN A 74 -8.34 -1.85 5.40
N LEU A 75 -8.53 -2.33 4.18
CA LEU A 75 -8.04 -1.65 2.98
C LEU A 75 -8.68 -0.27 2.83
N LEU A 76 -10.01 -0.19 2.89
CA LEU A 76 -10.76 1.07 2.77
C LEU A 76 -10.36 2.09 3.85
N GLN A 77 -10.18 1.65 5.09
CA GLN A 77 -9.70 2.51 6.18
C GLN A 77 -8.27 2.98 5.96
N THR A 78 -7.40 2.10 5.47
CA THR A 78 -6.02 2.46 5.12
C THR A 78 -6.02 3.54 4.05
N LEU A 79 -6.86 3.41 3.03
CA LEU A 79 -6.96 4.37 1.93
C LEU A 79 -7.66 5.66 2.32
N LEU A 80 -8.56 5.65 3.31
CA LEU A 80 -9.09 6.89 3.90
C LEU A 80 -8.00 7.67 4.66
N ARG A 81 -7.15 6.96 5.41
CA ARG A 81 -6.05 7.57 6.17
C ARG A 81 -4.90 8.00 5.29
N ARG A 82 -4.68 7.30 4.18
CA ARG A 82 -3.57 7.46 3.25
C ARG A 82 -4.07 7.44 1.80
N PRO A 83 -4.81 8.48 1.37
CA PRO A 83 -5.40 8.53 0.03
C PRO A 83 -4.37 8.52 -1.09
N GLU A 84 -3.11 8.89 -0.82
CA GLU A 84 -2.01 8.82 -1.78
C GLU A 84 -1.73 7.38 -2.26
N LEU A 85 -2.01 6.37 -1.42
CA LEU A 85 -1.80 4.97 -1.79
C LEU A 85 -2.73 4.50 -2.92
N LEU A 86 -3.86 5.18 -3.12
CA LEU A 86 -4.75 4.90 -4.25
C LEU A 86 -4.07 5.09 -5.61
N ALA A 87 -3.04 5.93 -5.70
CA ALA A 87 -2.30 6.15 -6.93
C ALA A 87 -1.40 4.95 -7.30
N PHE A 88 -1.06 4.11 -6.31
CA PHE A 88 -0.18 2.97 -6.52
C PHE A 88 -0.93 1.68 -6.86
N ILE A 89 -2.19 1.55 -6.44
CA ILE A 89 -2.99 0.34 -6.68
C ILE A 89 -3.32 0.21 -8.17
N ARG A 90 -2.74 -0.80 -8.81
CA ARG A 90 -3.00 -1.17 -10.22
C ARG A 90 -3.92 -2.37 -10.33
N THR A 91 -3.78 -3.32 -9.40
CA THR A 91 -4.52 -4.57 -9.42
C THR A 91 -5.06 -4.85 -8.02
N LEU A 92 -6.36 -5.15 -7.96
CA LEU A 92 -7.01 -5.66 -6.76
C LEU A 92 -7.49 -7.08 -7.06
N VAL A 93 -6.95 -8.04 -6.33
CA VAL A 93 -7.33 -9.45 -6.44
C VAL A 93 -8.16 -9.81 -5.22
N LEU A 94 -9.37 -10.27 -5.47
CA LEU A 94 -10.21 -10.89 -4.44
C LEU A 94 -10.01 -12.40 -4.63
N GLN A 95 -9.29 -13.05 -3.70
CA GLN A 95 -9.04 -14.49 -3.74
C GLN A 95 -9.66 -15.23 -2.54
N GLY A 96 -10.51 -16.21 -2.81
CA GLY A 96 -11.05 -17.08 -1.76
C GLY A 96 -11.58 -18.37 -2.33
N ASN A 97 -11.57 -19.40 -1.49
CA ASN A 97 -11.93 -20.76 -1.88
C ASN A 97 -13.41 -21.08 -1.63
N GLU A 98 -14.17 -20.11 -1.12
CA GLU A 98 -15.54 -20.28 -0.64
C GLU A 98 -16.43 -19.15 -1.14
N PRO A 99 -17.74 -19.39 -1.35
CA PRO A 99 -18.70 -18.33 -1.66
C PRO A 99 -18.63 -17.18 -0.67
N LEU A 100 -18.86 -15.95 -1.13
CA LEU A 100 -18.81 -14.73 -0.33
C LEU A 100 -20.06 -14.56 0.58
N ASP A 101 -20.60 -15.66 1.08
CA ASP A 101 -21.74 -15.73 2.00
C ASP A 101 -21.34 -15.51 3.46
N VAL A 102 -20.04 -15.31 3.72
CA VAL A 102 -19.53 -15.00 5.05
C VAL A 102 -20.16 -13.68 5.53
N GLU A 103 -20.84 -13.75 6.68
CA GLU A 103 -21.18 -12.56 7.47
C GLU A 103 -19.87 -11.80 7.70
N LEU A 104 -19.73 -10.63 7.06
CA LEU A 104 -18.58 -9.78 7.30
C LEU A 104 -18.54 -9.46 8.80
N PRO A 105 -17.37 -9.29 9.41
CA PRO A 105 -17.29 -8.92 10.81
C PRO A 105 -18.08 -7.62 10.93
N SER A 106 -18.98 -7.56 11.92
CA SER A 106 -19.71 -6.34 12.25
C SER A 106 -18.76 -5.16 12.08
N LEU A 107 -19.13 -4.21 11.21
CA LEU A 107 -18.41 -2.94 11.13
C LEU A 107 -18.52 -2.36 12.51
N LYS A 108 -17.49 -2.56 13.32
CA LYS A 108 -17.30 -1.69 14.46
C LYS A 108 -17.31 -0.29 13.87
N PRO A 109 -18.06 0.66 14.45
CA PRO A 109 -18.13 2.03 13.96
C PRO A 109 -16.73 2.63 14.07
N THR A 110 -15.91 2.37 13.06
CA THR A 110 -14.76 3.18 12.75
C THR A 110 -15.32 4.54 12.42
N GLY A 111 -14.82 5.59 13.07
CA GLY A 111 -15.40 6.94 13.07
C GLY A 111 -15.59 7.62 11.71
N TYR A 112 -15.48 6.89 10.60
CA TYR A 112 -15.81 7.31 9.25
C TYR A 112 -17.23 6.89 8.87
N ARG A 113 -17.97 7.80 8.24
CA ARG A 113 -19.31 7.52 7.72
C ARG A 113 -19.22 6.65 6.47
N VAL A 114 -20.27 5.88 6.17
CA VAL A 114 -20.35 5.04 4.96
C VAL A 114 -20.06 5.84 3.69
N GLN A 115 -20.52 7.10 3.62
CA GLN A 115 -20.31 7.97 2.46
C GLN A 115 -18.84 8.26 2.19
N SER A 116 -17.98 8.25 3.22
CA SER A 116 -16.54 8.50 3.08
C SER A 116 -15.87 7.45 2.20
N TYR A 117 -16.37 6.22 2.17
CA TYR A 117 -15.78 5.13 1.40
C TYR A 117 -16.17 5.15 -0.09
N MET A 118 -17.23 5.85 -0.49
CA MET A 118 -17.79 5.76 -1.85
C MET A 118 -16.80 6.18 -2.95
N PRO A 119 -16.05 7.29 -2.82
CA PRO A 119 -15.07 7.67 -3.85
C PRO A 119 -13.96 6.63 -4.02
N ILE A 120 -13.56 5.99 -2.92
CA ILE A 120 -12.53 4.95 -2.91
C ILE A 120 -13.03 3.69 -3.62
N ILE A 121 -14.25 3.24 -3.29
CA ILE A 121 -14.87 2.06 -3.90
C ILE A 121 -15.05 2.24 -5.41
N GLN A 122 -15.54 3.41 -5.83
CA GLN A 122 -15.70 3.75 -7.24
C GLN A 122 -14.35 3.75 -7.98
N LYS A 123 -13.33 4.37 -7.38
CA LYS A 123 -11.98 4.45 -7.98
C LYS A 123 -11.32 3.08 -8.10
N LEU A 124 -11.46 2.23 -7.09
CA LEU A 124 -10.90 0.87 -7.07
C LEU A 124 -11.64 -0.12 -7.99
N LYS A 125 -12.82 0.27 -8.51
CA LYS A 125 -13.70 -0.61 -9.31
C LYS A 125 -13.89 -1.97 -8.65
N LEU A 126 -14.20 -1.96 -7.34
CA LEU A 126 -14.30 -3.21 -6.56
C LEU A 126 -15.30 -4.17 -7.22
N PRO A 127 -14.94 -5.45 -7.41
CA PRO A 127 -15.92 -6.45 -7.84
C PRO A 127 -17.03 -6.53 -6.79
N PHE A 128 -18.28 -6.72 -7.24
CA PHE A 128 -19.46 -6.76 -6.37
C PHE A 128 -19.67 -5.47 -5.54
N THR A 129 -19.37 -4.31 -6.13
CA THR A 129 -19.53 -2.99 -5.48
C THR A 129 -20.86 -2.86 -4.73
N ASP A 130 -21.97 -3.30 -5.31
CA ASP A 130 -23.31 -3.22 -4.69
C ASP A 130 -23.39 -4.00 -3.37
N ILE A 131 -22.78 -5.19 -3.32
CA ILE A 131 -22.69 -6.01 -2.10
C ILE A 131 -21.89 -5.26 -1.03
N TRP A 132 -20.76 -4.65 -1.39
CA TRP A 132 -19.95 -3.88 -0.45
C TRP A 132 -20.68 -2.65 0.08
N VAL A 133 -21.34 -1.88 -0.78
CA VAL A 133 -22.12 -0.70 -0.37
C VAL A 133 -23.27 -1.10 0.56
N GLN A 134 -23.99 -2.16 0.23
CA GLN A 134 -25.10 -2.64 1.04
C GLN A 134 -24.61 -3.14 2.41
N LYS A 135 -23.57 -3.98 2.44
CA LYS A 135 -22.99 -4.47 3.69
C LYS A 135 -22.41 -3.32 4.55
N LEU A 136 -21.84 -2.28 3.93
CA LEU A 136 -21.40 -1.06 4.62
C LEU A 136 -22.55 -0.33 5.31
N ARG A 137 -23.71 -0.22 4.65
CA ARG A 137 -24.91 0.40 5.22
C ARG A 137 -25.47 -0.44 6.36
N ASP A 138 -25.56 -1.75 6.19
CA ASP A 138 -26.17 -2.63 7.18
C ASP A 138 -25.42 -2.62 8.50
N ALA A 139 -24.09 -2.64 8.44
CA ALA A 139 -23.30 -2.61 9.66
C ALA A 139 -23.10 -1.20 10.25
N SER A 140 -23.46 -0.12 9.53
CA SER A 140 -23.68 1.19 10.15
C SER A 140 -24.99 1.28 10.96
N ARG A 141 -25.93 0.36 10.74
CA ARG A 141 -27.25 0.32 11.39
C ARG A 141 -27.31 -0.59 12.62
N LYS A 142 -26.43 -1.59 12.72
CA LYS A 142 -26.39 -2.49 13.88
C LYS A 142 -25.68 -1.80 15.07
N PRO A 143 -26.33 -1.67 16.25
CA PRO A 143 -25.64 -1.24 17.45
C PRO A 143 -24.60 -2.29 17.89
N PRO A 144 -23.54 -1.88 18.63
CA PRO A 144 -22.60 -2.84 19.20
C PRO A 144 -23.35 -3.79 20.14
N THR A 145 -23.16 -5.09 19.92
CA THR A 145 -23.59 -6.17 20.83
C THR A 145 -22.55 -6.36 21.91
#